data_AF-A0A2W5KFE5-F1
#
_entry.id   AF-A0A2W5KFE5-F1
#
_cell.length_a   1.000
_cell.length_b   1.000
_cell.length_c   1.000
_cell.angle_alpha   90.00
_cell.angle_beta   90.00
_cell.angle_gamma   90.00
#
_symmetry.space_group_name_H-M   'P 1'
#
loop_
_entity.id
_entity.type
_entity.pdbx_description
1 polymer ?
#
loop_
_entity_poly.entity_id
_entity_poly.type
_entity_poly.pdbx_seq_one_letter_code
_entity_poly.pdbx_strand_id
1 'polypeptide(L)'
;MARPPAPPLYALAIERLALGAAVTKQDLNLPPAGVRSDALAYHAILRGESPENLIFKRRNDAMRDGLYIAEFQGPFGFGSGTASLTNRRIRGGDGAMYYYGPYSWDDEDFSATINVNKYTAGPGSSIFGLDSFTLTISGTGKGDIAEFVARTPAVPHMKMHGSLKRVAD
;
A
#
# COMPACT_ATOMS: atom_id res chain seq x y z
N MET A 1 -18.05 16.40 -37.33
CA MET A 1 -17.39 17.32 -36.37
C MET A 1 -16.84 16.47 -35.24
N ALA A 2 -15.53 16.49 -35.00
CA ALA A 2 -14.92 15.78 -33.88
C ALA A 2 -15.25 16.54 -32.58
N ARG A 3 -15.70 15.83 -31.55
CA ARG A 3 -15.95 16.41 -30.23
C ARG A 3 -14.59 16.85 -29.65
N PRO A 4 -14.46 18.07 -29.09
CA PRO A 4 -13.21 18.48 -28.46
C PRO A 4 -12.82 17.49 -27.36
N PRO A 5 -11.51 17.26 -27.13
CA PRO A 5 -11.05 16.39 -26.06
C PRO A 5 -11.63 16.89 -24.73
N ALA A 6 -12.10 15.97 -23.90
CA ALA A 6 -12.60 16.31 -22.59
C ALA A 6 -11.48 17.03 -21.79
N PRO A 7 -11.80 18.14 -21.09
CA PRO A 7 -10.80 18.85 -20.32
C PRO A 7 -10.18 17.94 -19.24
N PRO A 8 -8.92 18.19 -18.84
CA PRO A 8 -8.27 17.46 -17.76
C PRO A 8 -9.13 17.48 -16.48
N LEU A 9 -9.02 16.44 -15.66
CA LEU A 9 -9.65 16.41 -14.34
C LEU A 9 -9.29 17.68 -13.57
N TYR A 10 -10.28 18.30 -12.91
CA TYR A 10 -10.14 19.51 -12.09
C TYR A 10 -9.82 20.84 -12.81
N ALA A 11 -9.66 20.86 -14.14
CA ALA A 11 -9.31 22.10 -14.86
C ALA A 11 -10.32 23.26 -14.64
N LEU A 12 -11.63 22.94 -14.66
CA LEU A 12 -12.71 23.90 -14.43
C LEU A 12 -12.78 24.40 -12.98
N ALA A 13 -12.46 23.52 -12.02
CA ALA A 13 -12.39 23.89 -10.60
C ALA A 13 -11.24 24.87 -10.33
N ILE A 14 -10.08 24.65 -10.94
CA ILE A 14 -8.91 25.54 -10.81
C ILE A 14 -9.21 26.93 -11.40
N GLU A 15 -9.85 26.98 -12.57
CA GLU A 15 -10.23 28.25 -13.23
C GLU A 15 -11.22 29.06 -12.37
N ARG A 16 -12.21 28.41 -11.77
CA ARG A 16 -13.18 29.08 -10.88
C ARG A 16 -12.54 29.64 -9.62
N LEU A 17 -11.60 28.92 -9.01
CA LEU A 17 -10.85 29.43 -7.86
C LEU A 17 -10.02 30.67 -8.21
N ALA A 18 -9.35 30.66 -9.37
CA ALA A 18 -8.59 31.82 -9.85
C ALA A 18 -9.47 33.06 -10.05
N LEU A 19 -10.76 32.85 -10.30
CA LEU A 19 -11.78 33.90 -10.43
C LEU A 19 -12.50 34.22 -9.11
N GLY A 20 -12.09 33.61 -7.98
CA GLY A 20 -12.72 33.79 -6.67
C GLY A 20 -14.13 33.19 -6.54
N ALA A 21 -14.50 32.29 -7.45
CA ALA A 21 -15.82 31.65 -7.48
C ALA A 21 -15.83 30.33 -6.69
N ALA A 22 -17.00 29.99 -6.13
CA ALA A 22 -17.20 28.72 -5.44
C ALA A 22 -17.12 27.54 -6.43
N VAL A 23 -16.35 26.50 -6.05
CA VAL A 23 -16.22 25.26 -6.81
C VAL A 23 -17.36 24.30 -6.45
N THR A 24 -18.01 23.74 -7.46
CA THR A 24 -19.10 22.77 -7.32
C THR A 24 -18.66 21.37 -7.74
N LYS A 25 -19.43 20.34 -7.36
CA LYS A 25 -19.15 18.94 -7.76
C LYS A 25 -19.09 18.74 -9.29
N GLN A 26 -19.81 19.57 -10.06
CA GLN A 26 -19.77 19.53 -11.53
C GLN A 26 -18.46 20.08 -12.10
N ASP A 27 -17.80 21.01 -11.41
CA ASP A 27 -16.54 21.63 -11.86
C ASP A 27 -15.33 20.68 -11.73
N LEU A 28 -15.48 19.59 -10.97
CA LEU A 28 -14.41 18.63 -10.71
C LEU A 28 -14.23 17.62 -11.85
N ASN A 29 -15.17 17.54 -12.81
CA ASN A 29 -15.18 16.57 -13.92
C ASN A 29 -14.87 15.13 -13.47
N LEU A 30 -15.40 14.71 -12.32
CA LEU A 30 -15.07 13.42 -11.70
C LEU A 30 -15.60 12.26 -12.57
N PRO A 31 -14.83 11.17 -12.75
CA PRO A 31 -15.38 9.93 -13.30
C PRO A 31 -16.49 9.39 -12.38
N PRO A 32 -17.45 8.60 -12.92
CA PRO A 32 -18.52 8.03 -12.11
C PRO A 32 -17.96 7.20 -10.93
N ALA A 33 -18.64 7.34 -9.79
CA ALA A 33 -18.18 6.98 -8.45
C ALA A 33 -17.44 5.64 -8.34
N GLY A 34 -16.24 5.67 -7.74
CA GLY A 34 -15.46 4.46 -7.48
C GLY A 34 -14.04 4.68 -6.96
N VAL A 35 -13.49 5.90 -7.01
CA VAL A 35 -12.11 6.18 -6.58
C VAL A 35 -12.09 7.16 -5.42
N ARG A 36 -11.82 6.68 -4.19
CA ARG A 36 -11.76 7.46 -2.92
C ARG A 36 -10.74 8.63 -2.91
N SER A 37 -9.95 8.80 -3.98
CA SER A 37 -9.06 9.96 -4.17
C SER A 37 -9.84 11.27 -4.43
N ASP A 38 -11.15 11.19 -4.63
CA ASP A 38 -12.06 12.28 -5.01
C ASP A 38 -12.40 13.25 -3.86
N ALA A 39 -12.66 12.74 -2.65
CA ALA A 39 -13.00 13.56 -1.48
C ALA A 39 -11.80 14.39 -0.97
N LEU A 40 -10.59 13.86 -1.09
CA LEU A 40 -9.36 14.50 -0.61
C LEU A 40 -8.90 15.62 -1.54
N ALA A 41 -9.02 15.41 -2.86
CA ALA A 41 -8.79 16.48 -3.85
C ALA A 41 -9.75 17.66 -3.62
N TYR A 42 -11.02 17.38 -3.31
CA TYR A 42 -12.00 18.40 -2.96
C TYR A 42 -11.62 19.21 -1.70
N HIS A 43 -11.16 18.55 -0.64
CA HIS A 43 -10.71 19.24 0.58
C HIS A 43 -9.39 20.01 0.43
N ALA A 44 -8.51 19.61 -0.49
CA ALA A 44 -7.31 20.37 -0.84
C ALA A 44 -7.65 21.65 -1.59
N ILE A 45 -8.56 21.56 -2.58
CA ILE A 45 -9.11 22.71 -3.30
C ILE A 45 -9.69 23.75 -2.34
N LEU A 46 -10.51 23.33 -1.37
CA LEU A 46 -11.11 24.23 -0.38
C LEU A 46 -10.08 24.91 0.53
N ARG A 47 -8.88 24.33 0.68
CA ARG A 47 -7.78 24.89 1.49
C ARG A 47 -6.80 25.73 0.65
N GLY A 48 -7.07 25.93 -0.64
CA GLY A 48 -6.15 26.63 -1.56
C GLY A 48 -4.90 25.82 -1.90
N GLU A 49 -4.89 24.51 -1.60
CA GLU A 49 -3.83 23.60 -1.98
C GLU A 49 -4.09 23.09 -3.40
N SER A 50 -3.04 23.16 -4.22
CA SER A 50 -3.02 22.59 -5.57
C SER A 50 -3.29 21.06 -5.51
N PRO A 51 -4.37 20.57 -6.16
CA PRO A 51 -4.71 19.15 -6.17
C PRO A 51 -3.64 18.30 -6.85
N GLU A 52 -2.99 18.85 -7.88
CA GLU A 52 -1.89 18.20 -8.57
C GLU A 52 -0.69 17.96 -7.64
N ASN A 53 -0.40 18.88 -6.71
CA ASN A 53 0.64 18.67 -5.70
C ASN A 53 0.26 17.55 -4.72
N LEU A 54 -1.00 17.44 -4.32
CA LEU A 54 -1.45 16.37 -3.42
C LEU A 54 -1.47 14.99 -4.10
N ILE A 55 -1.93 14.95 -5.36
CA ILE A 55 -1.93 13.73 -6.18
C ILE A 55 -0.50 13.27 -6.46
N PHE A 56 0.39 14.21 -6.81
CA PHE A 56 1.80 13.93 -7.07
C PHE A 56 2.51 13.48 -5.78
N LYS A 57 2.30 14.17 -4.66
CA LYS A 57 2.84 13.79 -3.35
C LYS A 57 2.38 12.40 -2.93
N ARG A 58 1.07 12.10 -2.99
CA ARG A 58 0.57 10.73 -2.68
C ARG A 58 1.12 9.67 -3.62
N ARG A 59 1.31 9.96 -4.91
CA ARG A 59 1.92 9.00 -5.85
C ARG A 59 3.39 8.73 -5.55
N ASN A 60 4.14 9.74 -5.11
CA ASN A 60 5.54 9.56 -4.71
C ASN A 60 5.67 8.90 -3.33
N ASP A 61 4.69 9.12 -2.46
CA ASP A 61 4.65 8.55 -1.12
C ASP A 61 4.04 7.13 -1.13
N ALA A 62 3.30 6.75 -2.18
CA ALA A 62 2.75 5.41 -2.36
C ALA A 62 3.80 4.32 -2.36
N MET A 63 3.54 3.26 -1.58
CA MET A 63 4.23 1.99 -1.72
C MET A 63 4.17 1.54 -3.18
N ARG A 64 5.33 1.42 -3.82
CA ARG A 64 5.44 1.15 -5.25
C ARG A 64 5.29 -0.35 -5.53
N ASP A 65 4.81 -0.67 -6.72
CA ASP A 65 4.86 -2.04 -7.19
C ASP A 65 6.32 -2.41 -7.50
N GLY A 66 6.70 -3.67 -7.24
CA GLY A 66 8.04 -4.18 -7.51
C GLY A 66 8.44 -5.35 -6.63
N LEU A 67 9.72 -5.71 -6.71
CA LEU A 67 10.37 -6.70 -5.88
C LEU A 67 11.01 -6.05 -4.66
N TYR A 68 10.74 -6.61 -3.49
CA TYR A 68 11.22 -6.16 -2.19
C TYR A 68 12.04 -7.26 -1.52
N ILE A 69 13.10 -6.88 -0.83
CA ILE A 69 13.70 -7.69 0.23
C ILE A 69 12.82 -7.53 1.48
N ALA A 70 12.47 -8.64 2.11
CA ALA A 70 11.80 -8.68 3.39
C ALA A 70 12.78 -9.16 4.46
N GLU A 71 13.01 -8.36 5.49
CA GLU A 71 13.75 -8.76 6.68
C GLU A 71 12.80 -8.80 7.86
N PHE A 72 12.93 -9.81 8.72
CA PHE A 72 12.00 -9.98 9.82
C PHE A 72 12.65 -10.65 11.02
N GLN A 73 12.20 -10.25 12.21
CA GLN A 73 12.70 -10.71 13.49
C GLN A 73 11.52 -11.03 14.40
N GLY A 74 11.49 -12.24 14.93
CA GLY A 74 10.55 -12.63 15.99
C GLY A 74 11.28 -13.11 17.24
N PRO A 75 10.52 -13.64 18.22
CA PRO A 75 11.07 -13.95 19.54
C PRO A 75 12.18 -15.01 19.54
N PHE A 76 12.16 -15.91 18.55
CA PHE A 76 13.06 -17.07 18.47
C PHE A 76 14.08 -16.98 17.33
N GLY A 77 14.15 -15.86 16.61
CA GLY A 77 15.11 -15.73 15.52
C GLY A 77 14.84 -14.58 14.56
N PHE A 78 15.70 -14.50 13.56
CA PHE A 78 15.60 -13.57 12.43
C PHE A 78 15.54 -14.37 11.13
N GLY A 79 14.99 -13.75 10.08
CA GLY A 79 14.93 -14.31 8.75
C GLY A 79 14.89 -13.22 7.70
N SER A 80 15.15 -13.63 6.47
CA SER A 80 15.01 -12.78 5.29
C SER A 80 14.39 -13.55 4.14
N GLY A 81 13.73 -12.83 3.25
CA GLY A 81 13.09 -13.39 2.06
C GLY A 81 12.83 -12.30 1.02
N THR A 82 12.03 -12.64 0.01
CA THR A 82 11.66 -11.71 -1.07
C THR A 82 10.15 -11.63 -1.24
N ALA A 83 9.63 -10.43 -1.39
CA ALA A 83 8.21 -10.15 -1.61
C ALA A 83 8.01 -9.32 -2.89
N SER A 84 7.17 -9.79 -3.80
CA SER A 84 6.62 -8.98 -4.89
C SER A 84 5.33 -8.31 -4.42
N LEU A 85 5.30 -6.98 -4.52
CA LEU A 85 4.12 -6.16 -4.35
C LEU A 85 3.62 -5.78 -5.74
N THR A 86 2.42 -6.23 -6.10
CA THR A 86 1.81 -5.88 -7.38
C THR A 86 0.30 -5.88 -7.25
N ASN A 87 -0.35 -4.83 -7.73
CA ASN A 87 -1.81 -4.74 -7.77
C ASN A 87 -2.47 -5.04 -6.40
N ARG A 88 -1.96 -4.45 -5.31
CA ARG A 88 -2.47 -4.66 -3.94
C ARG A 88 -2.38 -6.12 -3.44
N ARG A 89 -1.49 -6.93 -4.04
CA ARG A 89 -1.17 -8.27 -3.57
C ARG A 89 0.32 -8.40 -3.25
N ILE A 90 0.59 -9.13 -2.19
CA ILE A 90 1.92 -9.62 -1.82
C ILE A 90 2.02 -11.08 -2.23
N ARG A 91 3.15 -11.45 -2.83
CA ARG A 91 3.57 -12.83 -3.04
C ARG A 91 5.06 -12.94 -2.77
N GLY A 92 5.51 -13.98 -2.12
CA GLY A 92 6.93 -14.14 -1.88
C GLY A 92 7.27 -15.40 -1.12
N GLY A 93 8.47 -15.45 -0.59
CA GLY A 93 8.95 -16.57 0.18
C GLY A 93 10.31 -16.31 0.79
N ASP A 94 10.77 -17.31 1.53
CA ASP A 94 12.13 -17.45 2.03
C ASP A 94 12.62 -18.89 1.72
N GLY A 95 13.71 -19.30 2.37
CA GLY A 95 14.29 -20.63 2.18
C GLY A 95 13.42 -21.82 2.61
N ALA A 96 12.30 -21.60 3.31
CA ALA A 96 11.44 -22.68 3.81
C ALA A 96 9.93 -22.46 3.61
N MET A 97 9.51 -21.20 3.47
CA MET A 97 8.12 -20.77 3.45
C MET A 97 7.79 -19.96 2.19
N TYR A 98 6.56 -20.07 1.72
CA TYR A 98 5.98 -19.11 0.78
C TYR A 98 4.85 -18.34 1.44
N TYR A 99 4.66 -17.09 1.02
CA TYR A 99 3.66 -16.20 1.57
C TYR A 99 2.89 -15.45 0.50
N TYR A 100 1.59 -15.24 0.72
CA TYR A 100 0.73 -14.53 -0.21
C TYR A 100 -0.50 -13.93 0.46
N GLY A 101 -0.98 -12.80 -0.05
CA GLY A 101 -2.19 -12.19 0.44
C GLY A 101 -2.44 -10.79 -0.10
N PRO A 102 -3.62 -10.21 0.18
CA PRO A 102 -3.86 -8.81 -0.10
C PRO A 102 -3.09 -7.90 0.87
N TYR A 103 -2.72 -6.72 0.39
CA TYR A 103 -2.31 -5.60 1.23
C TYR A 103 -3.11 -4.35 0.88
N SER A 104 -3.21 -3.45 1.85
CA SER A 104 -3.73 -2.11 1.66
C SER A 104 -2.70 -1.10 2.13
N TRP A 105 -2.79 0.08 1.53
CA TRP A 105 -1.96 1.22 1.86
C TRP A 105 -2.81 2.47 1.67
N ASP A 106 -2.84 3.32 2.69
CA ASP A 106 -3.45 4.63 2.67
C ASP A 106 -2.50 5.62 3.36
N ASP A 107 -2.01 6.60 2.60
CA ASP A 107 -1.02 7.60 3.02
C ASP A 107 0.31 7.06 3.56
N GLU A 108 0.38 6.64 4.82
CA GLU A 108 1.56 5.96 5.34
C GLU A 108 1.16 4.66 6.02
N ASP A 109 -0.13 4.41 6.24
CA ASP A 109 -0.62 3.21 6.90
C ASP A 109 -0.56 2.02 5.96
N PHE A 110 0.26 1.04 6.31
CA PHE A 110 0.41 -0.21 5.59
C PHE A 110 -0.23 -1.35 6.40
N SER A 111 -1.10 -2.13 5.76
CA SER A 111 -1.69 -3.31 6.39
C SER A 111 -1.82 -4.47 5.41
N ALA A 112 -1.75 -5.70 5.91
CA ALA A 112 -1.89 -6.88 5.08
C ALA A 112 -2.44 -8.07 5.85
N THR A 113 -3.06 -9.00 5.13
CA THR A 113 -3.44 -10.32 5.64
C THR A 113 -2.74 -11.37 4.80
N ILE A 114 -1.74 -12.03 5.37
CA ILE A 114 -0.80 -12.87 4.63
C ILE A 114 -0.95 -14.32 5.07
N ASN A 115 -1.19 -15.22 4.13
CA ASN A 115 -1.10 -16.65 4.36
C ASN A 115 0.35 -17.08 4.19
N VAL A 116 0.86 -17.86 5.13
CA VAL A 116 2.21 -18.41 5.14
C VAL A 116 2.12 -19.92 5.17
N ASN A 117 2.88 -20.60 4.32
CA ASN A 117 2.91 -22.05 4.25
C ASN A 117 4.32 -22.55 3.99
N LYS A 118 4.69 -23.64 4.64
CA LYS A 118 5.93 -24.35 4.43
C LYS A 118 5.90 -25.16 3.13
N TYR A 119 7.00 -25.16 2.39
CA TYR A 119 7.18 -26.00 1.19
C TYR A 119 8.33 -27.02 1.32
N THR A 120 9.17 -26.89 2.35
CA THR A 120 10.29 -27.82 2.58
C THR A 120 9.83 -29.04 3.37
N ALA A 121 10.44 -30.20 3.12
CA ALA A 121 10.15 -31.43 3.86
C ALA A 121 10.95 -31.58 5.18
N GLY A 122 11.96 -30.73 5.40
CA GLY A 122 12.90 -30.85 6.51
C GLY A 122 12.37 -30.34 7.86
N PRO A 123 13.09 -30.63 8.96
CA PRO A 123 12.81 -30.07 10.28
C PRO A 123 13.22 -28.59 10.32
N GLY A 124 12.33 -27.74 9.85
CA GLY A 124 12.42 -26.29 9.96
C GLY A 124 11.01 -25.74 10.10
N SER A 125 10.75 -25.03 11.19
CA SER A 125 9.46 -24.36 11.40
C SER A 125 9.63 -22.87 11.16
N SER A 126 8.53 -22.16 10.90
CA SER A 126 8.58 -20.70 10.84
C SER A 126 9.09 -20.12 12.16
N ILE A 127 9.38 -18.82 12.19
CA ILE A 127 9.69 -18.09 13.44
C ILE A 127 8.57 -18.22 14.48
N PHE A 128 7.34 -18.55 14.05
CA PHE A 128 6.19 -18.83 14.91
C PHE A 128 6.05 -20.31 15.31
N GLY A 129 6.95 -21.21 14.87
CA GLY A 129 6.87 -22.64 15.14
C GLY A 129 5.77 -23.37 14.36
N LEU A 130 5.16 -22.72 13.37
CA LEU A 130 4.02 -23.23 12.60
C LEU A 130 4.38 -23.48 11.13
N ASP A 131 3.76 -24.49 10.53
CA ASP A 131 3.96 -24.82 9.11
C ASP A 131 2.93 -24.15 8.18
N SER A 132 1.75 -23.78 8.70
CA SER A 132 0.73 -23.04 7.96
C SER A 132 -0.04 -22.13 8.91
N PHE A 133 -0.14 -20.84 8.58
CA PHE A 133 -0.82 -19.84 9.41
C PHE A 133 -1.12 -18.55 8.63
N THR A 134 -1.92 -17.69 9.24
CA THR A 134 -2.21 -16.35 8.72
C THR A 134 -1.58 -15.28 9.62
N LEU A 135 -0.94 -14.30 8.99
CA LEU A 135 -0.44 -13.09 9.62
C LEU A 135 -1.38 -11.93 9.35
N THR A 136 -1.67 -11.17 10.40
CA THR A 136 -2.19 -9.81 10.31
C THR A 136 -1.02 -8.86 10.48
N ILE A 137 -0.81 -8.00 9.49
CA ILE A 137 0.28 -7.03 9.43
C ILE A 137 -0.30 -5.62 9.58
N SER A 138 0.37 -4.82 10.42
CA SER A 138 0.12 -3.40 10.61
C SER A 138 1.45 -2.68 10.69
N GLY A 139 1.61 -1.59 9.93
CA GLY A 139 2.86 -0.86 9.88
C GLY A 139 2.73 0.45 9.13
N THR A 140 3.88 1.03 8.80
CA THR A 140 3.96 2.21 7.94
C THR A 140 4.76 1.92 6.68
N GLY A 141 4.39 2.51 5.56
CA GLY A 141 5.04 2.30 4.28
C GLY A 141 5.04 3.55 3.42
N LYS A 142 6.17 3.83 2.78
CA LYS A 142 6.35 4.98 1.92
C LYS A 142 7.31 4.69 0.78
N GLY A 143 6.83 4.82 -0.46
CA GLY A 143 7.65 4.61 -1.65
C GLY A 143 8.26 3.21 -1.71
N ASP A 144 9.57 3.14 -1.45
CA ASP A 144 10.39 1.94 -1.58
C ASP A 144 10.60 1.19 -0.26
N ILE A 145 10.06 1.69 0.86
CA ILE A 145 10.34 1.15 2.19
C ILE A 145 9.06 0.98 3.00
N ALA A 146 8.94 -0.11 3.77
CA ALA A 146 7.93 -0.25 4.82
C ALA A 146 8.52 -0.87 6.09
N GLU A 147 7.96 -0.53 7.23
CA GLU A 147 8.24 -1.12 8.55
C GLU A 147 6.93 -1.63 9.14
N PHE A 148 6.92 -2.82 9.72
CA PHE A 148 5.68 -3.43 10.16
C PHE A 148 5.83 -4.35 11.37
N VAL A 149 4.70 -4.58 12.02
CA VAL A 149 4.51 -5.62 13.02
C VAL A 149 3.49 -6.62 12.51
N ALA A 150 3.85 -7.89 12.52
CA ALA A 150 3.02 -9.01 12.16
C ALA A 150 2.64 -9.85 13.38
N ARG A 151 1.39 -10.32 13.41
CA ARG A 151 0.85 -11.18 14.47
C ARG A 151 0.03 -12.31 13.87
N THR A 152 -0.06 -13.44 14.58
CA THR A 152 -0.94 -14.55 14.21
C THR A 152 -1.88 -14.90 15.38
N PRO A 153 -3.17 -15.13 15.13
CA PRO A 153 -4.08 -15.63 16.16
C PRO A 153 -3.71 -17.02 16.69
N ALA A 154 -2.94 -17.81 15.93
CA ALA A 154 -2.52 -19.15 16.34
C ALA A 154 -1.53 -19.10 17.51
N VAL A 155 -0.78 -18.00 17.66
CA VAL A 155 0.14 -17.77 18.79
C VAL A 155 0.05 -16.31 19.25
N PRO A 156 -1.02 -15.92 19.96
CA PRO A 156 -1.38 -14.50 20.18
C PRO A 156 -0.33 -13.66 20.94
N HIS A 157 0.52 -14.31 21.73
CA HIS A 157 1.56 -13.66 22.52
C HIS A 157 2.83 -13.36 21.71
N MET A 158 2.94 -13.89 20.49
CA MET A 158 4.09 -13.67 19.61
C MET A 158 3.81 -12.55 18.61
N LYS A 159 4.84 -11.71 18.43
CA LYS A 159 4.89 -10.68 17.39
C LYS A 159 6.20 -10.79 16.63
N MET A 160 6.14 -10.48 15.35
CA MET A 160 7.31 -10.37 14.48
C MET A 160 7.41 -8.93 13.99
N HIS A 161 8.58 -8.33 14.13
CA HIS A 161 8.91 -7.05 13.49
C HIS A 161 9.51 -7.34 12.13
N GLY A 162 9.28 -6.48 11.14
CA GLY A 162 9.93 -6.63 9.86
C GLY A 162 9.92 -5.37 9.04
N SER A 163 10.75 -5.38 8.01
CA SER A 163 10.91 -4.29 7.05
C SER A 163 10.81 -4.83 5.62
N LEU A 164 10.41 -3.96 4.70
CA LEU A 164 10.45 -4.18 3.26
C LEU A 164 11.33 -3.11 2.64
N LYS A 165 12.22 -3.49 1.73
CA LYS A 165 13.01 -2.57 0.92
C LYS A 165 12.96 -2.97 -0.55
N ARG A 166 12.45 -2.08 -1.41
CA ARG A 166 12.34 -2.31 -2.85
C ARG A 166 13.73 -2.40 -3.47
N VAL A 167 13.91 -3.35 -4.38
CA VAL A 167 15.18 -3.60 -5.08
C VAL A 167 15.06 -3.67 -6.59
N ALA A 168 13.86 -3.93 -7.13
CA ALA A 168 13.62 -3.97 -8.57
C ALA A 168 12.15 -3.72 -8.93
N ASP A 169 11.91 -3.53 -10.23
CA ASP A 169 10.62 -3.29 -10.89
C ASP A 169 10.08 -4.57 -11.52
#